data_AF-K1T0J9-F1
#
_entry.id   AF-K1T0J9-F1
#
_cell.length_a   1.000
_cell.length_b   1.000
_cell.length_c   1.000
_cell.angle_alpha   90.00
_cell.angle_beta   90.00
_cell.angle_gamma   90.00
#
_symmetry.space_group_name_H-M   'P 1'
#
loop_
_entity.id
_entity.type
_entity.pdbx_description
1 polymer ?
#
loop_
_entity_poly.entity_id
_entity_poly.type
_entity_poly.pdbx_seq_one_letter_code
_entity_poly.pdbx_strand_id
1 'polypeptide(L)' 'KQHELEGCLSVPGMWGYVDRPAKVKVKAQDRYGKEFDIEGTELLAIALCHEIDHLSGILFTDKADELLTSEQLEERKK' A
#
# COMPACT_ATOMS: atom_id res chain seq x y z
N LYS A 1 -9.02 -8.87 -6.36
CA LYS A 1 -7.64 -8.55 -5.93
C LYS A 1 -7.01 -7.74 -7.05
N GLN A 2 -6.01 -6.92 -6.74
CA GLN A 2 -5.22 -6.11 -7.66
C GLN A 2 -3.74 -6.34 -7.32
N HIS A 3 -2.88 -6.26 -8.32
CA HIS A 3 -1.46 -6.55 -8.22
C HIS A 3 -0.70 -5.34 -8.74
N GLU A 4 -0.27 -4.48 -7.83
CA GLU A 4 0.19 -3.14 -8.17
C GLU A 4 1.51 -2.82 -7.49
N LEU A 5 2.23 -1.86 -8.06
CA LEU A 5 3.51 -1.42 -7.55
C LEU A 5 3.32 -0.44 -6.37
N GLU A 6 3.90 -0.77 -5.22
CA GLU A 6 3.94 0.08 -4.03
C GLU A 6 5.35 0.62 -3.77
N GLY A 7 5.40 1.77 -3.12
CA GLY A 7 6.60 2.31 -2.46
C GLY A 7 6.23 2.81 -1.07
N CYS A 8 7.22 3.11 -0.24
CA CYS A 8 7.00 3.63 1.11
C CYS A 8 8.01 4.73 1.45
N LEU A 9 7.55 5.80 2.10
CA LEU A 9 8.45 6.86 2.59
C LEU A 9 9.43 6.36 3.66
N SER A 10 9.06 5.30 4.41
CA SER A 10 9.96 4.65 5.38
C SER A 10 11.01 3.76 4.72
N VAL A 11 10.90 3.48 3.43
CA VAL A 11 11.81 2.60 2.67
C VAL A 11 12.19 3.26 1.34
N PRO A 12 12.96 4.36 1.39
CA PRO A 12 13.24 5.17 0.22
C PRO A 12 14.04 4.39 -0.84
N GLY A 13 13.70 4.59 -2.11
CA GLY A 13 14.43 4.01 -3.24
C GLY A 13 14.07 2.55 -3.56
N MET A 14 13.11 1.95 -2.86
CA MET A 14 12.62 0.61 -3.14
C MET A 14 11.14 0.64 -3.53
N TRP A 15 10.81 -0.28 -4.43
CA TRP A 15 9.47 -0.53 -4.94
C TRP A 15 9.19 -2.02 -4.88
N GLY A 16 7.92 -2.39 -4.77
CA GLY A 16 7.54 -3.79 -4.73
C GLY A 16 6.15 -4.03 -5.29
N TYR A 17 5.98 -5.11 -6.03
CA TYR A 17 4.67 -5.55 -6.48
C TYR A 17 3.97 -6.29 -5.35
N VAL A 18 2.74 -5.87 -5.01
CA VAL A 18 2.00 -6.40 -3.87
C VAL A 18 0.56 -6.70 -4.27
N ASP A 19 0.07 -7.87 -3.86
CA ASP A 19 -1.33 -8.23 -3.99
C ASP A 19 -2.18 -7.57 -2.90
N ARG A 20 -3.14 -6.73 -3.32
CA ARG A 20 -4.13 -6.09 -2.43
C ARG A 20 -5.56 -6.44 -2.82
N PRO A 21 -6.55 -6.32 -1.92
CA PRO A 21 -7.95 -6.32 -2.31
C PRO A 21 -8.25 -5.17 -3.27
N ALA A 22 -9.10 -5.39 -4.27
CA ALA A 22 -9.49 -4.36 -5.24
C ALA A 22 -10.51 -3.36 -4.67
N LYS A 23 -11.26 -3.79 -3.65
CA LYS A 23 -12.21 -2.97 -2.89
C LYS A 23 -12.08 -3.34 -1.42
N VAL A 24 -12.09 -2.32 -0.55
CA VAL A 24 -12.09 -2.47 0.90
C VAL A 24 -13.14 -1.57 1.53
N LYS A 25 -13.62 -1.95 2.71
CA LYS A 25 -14.40 -1.08 3.59
C LYS A 25 -13.68 -1.01 4.93
N VAL A 26 -13.25 0.17 5.33
CA VAL A 26 -12.52 0.41 6.58
C VAL A 26 -13.40 1.20 7.53
N LYS A 27 -13.45 0.78 8.78
CA LYS A 27 -14.03 1.56 9.88
C LYS A 27 -12.90 2.27 10.62
N ALA A 28 -13.04 3.56 10.86
CA ALA A 28 -12.06 4.38 11.55
C ALA A 28 -12.73 5.47 12.40
N GLN A 29 -11.92 6.21 13.14
CA GLN A 29 -12.32 7.44 13.81
C GLN A 29 -11.63 8.63 13.16
N ASP A 30 -12.33 9.75 13.04
CA ASP A 30 -11.70 11.00 12.63
C ASP A 30 -10.81 11.57 13.76
N ARG A 31 -10.14 12.70 13.49
CA ARG A 31 -9.26 13.37 14.46
C ARG A 31 -9.96 13.86 15.74
N TYR A 32 -11.28 13.80 15.81
CA TYR A 32 -12.10 14.16 16.96
C TYR A 32 -12.75 12.94 17.64
N GLY A 33 -12.42 11.72 17.19
CA GLY A 33 -12.95 10.47 17.74
C GLY A 33 -14.31 10.05 17.17
N LYS A 34 -14.85 10.75 16.16
CA LYS A 34 -16.12 10.38 15.55
C LYS A 34 -15.92 9.20 14.60
N GLU A 35 -16.69 8.14 14.80
CA GLU A 35 -16.65 6.97 13.91
C GLU A 35 -17.16 7.30 12.51
N PHE A 36 -16.49 6.73 11.51
CA PHE A 36 -16.94 6.73 10.12
C PHE A 36 -16.48 5.46 9.40
N ASP A 37 -17.18 5.14 8.32
CA ASP A 37 -16.78 4.10 7.37
C ASP A 37 -16.26 4.77 6.08
N ILE A 38 -15.21 4.21 5.49
CA ILE A 38 -14.70 4.59 4.16
C ILE A 38 -14.66 3.36 3.26
N GLU A 39 -15.21 3.48 2.06
CA GLU A 39 -15.04 2.51 0.99
C GLU A 39 -13.93 2.97 0.06
N GLY A 40 -12.93 2.12 -0.15
CA GLY A 40 -11.80 2.38 -1.05
C GLY A 40 -11.78 1.39 -2.20
N THR A 41 -11.41 1.88 -3.39
CA THR A 41 -11.13 1.09 -4.59
C THR A 41 -9.82 1.55 -5.22
N GLU A 42 -9.24 0.75 -6.11
CA GLU A 42 -8.00 1.09 -6.84
C GLU A 42 -6.90 1.55 -5.86
N LEU A 43 -6.26 2.68 -6.14
CA LEU A 43 -5.23 3.29 -5.31
C LEU A 43 -5.66 3.54 -3.86
N LEU A 44 -6.91 3.91 -3.60
CA LEU A 44 -7.36 4.16 -2.22
C LEU A 44 -7.44 2.86 -1.42
N ALA A 45 -7.82 1.75 -2.05
CA ALA A 45 -7.80 0.44 -1.38
C ALA A 45 -6.36 0.01 -1.04
N ILE A 46 -5.41 0.26 -1.95
CA ILE A 46 -3.98 -0.01 -1.74
C ILE A 46 -3.47 0.83 -0.56
N ALA A 47 -3.67 2.16 -0.61
CA ALA A 47 -3.20 3.07 0.42
C ALA A 47 -3.77 2.72 1.80
N LEU A 48 -5.07 2.42 1.89
CA LEU A 48 -5.67 2.00 3.16
C LEU A 48 -5.02 0.72 3.70
N CYS A 49 -4.81 -0.30 2.86
CA CYS A 49 -4.12 -1.52 3.29
C CYS A 49 -2.67 -1.27 3.70
N HIS A 50 -1.92 -0.45 2.95
CA HIS A 50 -0.53 -0.11 3.23
C HIS A 50 -0.38 0.60 4.57
N GLU A 51 -1.16 1.65 4.80
CA GLU A 51 -1.07 2.43 6.04
C GLU A 51 -1.56 1.65 7.26
N ILE A 52 -2.56 0.77 7.10
CA ILE A 52 -3.02 -0.12 8.18
C ILE A 52 -1.96 -1.17 8.53
N ASP A 53 -1.22 -1.69 7.55
CA ASP A 53 -0.13 -2.64 7.80
C ASP A 53 0.96 -2.05 8.70
N HIS A 54 1.28 -0.76 8.56
CA HIS A 54 2.21 -0.05 9.45
C HIS A 54 1.78 -0.10 10.91
N LEU A 55 0.47 -0.09 11.20
CA LEU A 55 -0.04 -0.22 12.58
C LEU A 55 0.26 -1.59 13.19
N SER A 56 0.52 -2.59 12.35
CA SER A 56 0.92 -3.94 12.74
C SER A 56 2.43 -4.18 12.58
N GLY A 57 3.21 -3.14 12.26
CA GLY A 57 4.64 -3.25 12.00
C GLY A 57 5.00 -4.03 10.74
N ILE A 58 4.09 -4.11 9.76
CA ILE A 58 4.28 -4.80 8.49
C ILE A 58 4.62 -3.76 7.43
N LEU A 59 5.72 -3.97 6.70
CA LEU A 59 6.10 -3.17 5.54
C LEU A 59 5.62 -3.84 4.25
N PHE A 60 5.47 -3.08 3.18
CA PHE A 60 5.15 -3.65 1.87
C PHE A 60 6.21 -4.66 1.40
N THR A 61 7.47 -4.48 1.80
CA THR A 61 8.58 -5.40 1.51
C THR A 61 8.39 -6.80 2.09
N ASP A 62 7.59 -6.94 3.15
CA ASP A 62 7.28 -8.24 3.76
C ASP A 62 6.23 -9.01 2.95
N LYS A 63 5.48 -8.32 2.09
CA LYS A 63 4.39 -8.86 1.28
C LYS A 63 4.68 -8.89 -0.22
N ALA A 64 5.69 -8.15 -0.66
CA ALA A 64 6.05 -8.05 -2.06
C ALA A 64 6.57 -9.39 -2.58
N ASP A 65 6.07 -9.82 -3.74
CA ASP A 65 6.58 -11.00 -4.44
C ASP A 65 7.76 -10.67 -5.35
N GLU A 66 7.87 -9.40 -5.76
CA GLU A 66 9.02 -8.83 -6.45
C GLU A 66 9.41 -7.48 -5.86
N LEU A 67 10.71 -7.29 -5.62
CA LEU A 67 11.31 -6.03 -5.16
C LEU A 67 12.25 -5.46 -6.22
N LEU A 68 12.18 -4.15 -6.40
CA LEU A 68 12.97 -3.40 -7.37
C LEU A 68 13.56 -2.15 -6.70
N THR A 69 14.81 -1.82 -7.01
CA THR A 69 15.32 -0.47 -6.76
C THR A 69 14.72 0.52 -7.75
N SER A 70 14.74 1.81 -7.42
CA SER A 70 14.33 2.86 -8.35
C SER A 70 15.04 2.77 -9.71
N GLU A 71 16.33 2.44 -9.74
CA GLU A 71 17.09 2.27 -10.98
C GLU A 71 16.53 1.12 -11.83
N GLN A 72 16.30 -0.04 -11.22
CA GLN A 72 15.74 -1.22 -11.91
C GLN A 72 14.33 -0.94 -12.45
N LEU A 73 13.51 -0.21 -11.68
CA LEU A 73 12.18 0.18 -12.11
C LEU A 73 12.23 1.11 -13.34
N GLU A 74 13.12 2.10 -13.34
CA GLU A 74 13.28 3.02 -14.47
C GLU A 74 13.85 2.31 -15.72
N GLU A 75 14.70 1.31 -15.56
CA GLU A 75 15.16 0.47 -16.67
C GLU A 75 14.02 -0.34 -17.31
N ARG A 76 13.07 -0.85 -16.51
CA ARG A 76 11.91 -1.60 -17.03
C ARG A 76 10.88 -0.74 -17.76
N LYS A 77 10.84 0.56 -17.48
CA LYS A 77 9.94 1.51 -18.15
C LYS A 77 10.45 1.93 -19.54
N LYS A 78 11.71 1.64 -19.86
CA LYS A 78 12.33 1.90 -21.17
C LYS A 78 11.99 0.80 -22.17
#